data_AF-A0A1U7Y2V0-F1
#
_entry.id   AF-A0A1U7Y2V0-F1
#
_cell.length_a   1.000
_cell.length_b   1.000
_cell.length_c   1.000
_cell.angle_alpha   90.00
_cell.angle_beta   90.00
_cell.angle_gamma   90.00
#
_symmetry.space_group_name_H-M   'P 1'
#
loop_
_entity.id
_entity.type
_entity.pdbx_description
1 polymer ?
#
loop_
_entity_poly.entity_id
_entity_poly.type
_entity_poly.pdbx_seq_one_letter_code
_entity_poly.pdbx_strand_id
1 'polypeptide(L)'
;MKMASNSATSLFLTLFLIIQCLSLLTAAQDFDFFYFVQQWPGSYCDTKQSCCYPKTGKPASDFGIHGLWPNNNDGSYPSNCDSNSPYDQSQVSDLISRMQQNWPTLACPSGTGSAFWSHEWEKHGTCSESIFDQHGYFKKALDLKNQINLLEILQGAGINPDDGFYSLNSIKNAINSAIGYTPGIECNVDESGNSQLYQVYICVDGSGSNLIECPVFPRGKCGSSIEFPTF
;
A
#
# COMPACT_ATOMS: atom_id res chain seq x y z
N MET A 1 -34.72 56.00 -29.79
CA MET A 1 -34.21 55.57 -28.47
C MET A 1 -34.10 54.05 -28.52
N LYS A 2 -32.89 53.53 -28.77
CA LYS A 2 -32.63 52.09 -29.02
C LYS A 2 -32.58 51.33 -27.69
N MET A 3 -33.44 50.33 -27.52
CA MET A 3 -33.25 49.28 -26.52
C MET A 3 -32.67 48.05 -27.23
N ALA A 4 -31.37 47.81 -27.03
CA ALA A 4 -30.71 46.57 -27.42
C ALA A 4 -29.52 46.36 -26.49
N SER A 5 -29.72 45.75 -25.31
CA SER A 5 -28.62 45.33 -24.41
C SER A 5 -29.09 44.49 -23.21
N ASN A 6 -29.88 43.42 -23.40
CA ASN A 6 -30.23 42.51 -22.28
C ASN A 6 -29.86 41.04 -22.51
N SER A 7 -29.72 40.59 -23.77
CA SER A 7 -29.45 39.17 -24.06
C SER A 7 -27.97 38.79 -23.90
N ALA A 8 -27.04 39.69 -24.29
CA ALA A 8 -25.60 39.43 -24.19
C ALA A 8 -25.14 39.33 -22.72
N THR A 9 -25.63 40.23 -21.86
CA THR A 9 -25.31 40.26 -20.41
C THR A 9 -25.76 39.00 -19.68
N SER A 10 -26.92 38.44 -20.04
CA SER A 10 -27.41 37.16 -19.49
C SER A 10 -26.52 35.98 -19.87
N LEU A 11 -26.03 35.95 -21.12
CA LEU A 11 -25.15 34.88 -21.61
C LEU A 11 -23.78 34.89 -20.91
N PHE A 12 -23.23 36.10 -20.71
CA PHE A 12 -21.97 36.28 -19.99
C PHE A 12 -22.08 35.87 -18.52
N LEU A 13 -23.19 36.19 -17.84
CA LEU A 13 -23.44 35.76 -16.45
C LEU A 13 -23.55 34.24 -16.31
N THR A 14 -24.25 33.56 -17.23
CA THR A 14 -24.33 32.09 -17.24
C THR A 14 -22.99 31.43 -17.54
N LEU A 15 -22.20 31.98 -18.46
CA LEU A 15 -20.88 31.44 -18.78
C LEU A 15 -19.90 31.63 -17.61
N PHE A 16 -19.97 32.77 -16.90
CA PHE A 16 -19.16 33.03 -15.71
C PHE A 16 -19.53 32.10 -14.54
N LEU A 17 -20.83 31.83 -14.33
CA LEU A 17 -21.31 30.87 -13.33
C LEU A 17 -20.87 29.43 -13.66
N ILE A 18 -20.89 29.03 -14.93
CA ILE A 18 -20.39 27.72 -15.38
C ILE A 18 -18.88 27.61 -15.15
N ILE A 19 -18.10 28.65 -15.49
CA ILE A 19 -16.66 28.69 -15.26
C ILE A 19 -16.34 28.64 -13.75
N GLN A 20 -17.10 29.36 -12.91
CA GLN A 20 -16.94 29.30 -11.45
C GLN A 20 -17.30 27.93 -10.88
N CYS A 21 -18.34 27.27 -11.41
CA CYS A 21 -18.67 25.87 -11.06
C CYS A 21 -17.57 24.89 -11.49
N LEU A 22 -16.95 25.09 -12.65
CA LEU A 22 -15.84 24.25 -13.16
C LEU A 22 -14.55 24.43 -12.35
N SER A 23 -14.28 25.63 -11.82
CA SER A 23 -13.13 25.88 -10.93
C SER A 23 -13.29 25.36 -9.50
N LEU A 24 -14.48 24.88 -9.10
CA LEU A 24 -14.75 24.40 -7.74
C LEU A 24 -14.74 22.86 -7.60
N LEU A 25 -14.40 22.12 -8.66
CA LEU A 25 -14.49 20.64 -8.68
C LEU A 25 -13.16 19.91 -8.79
N THR A 26 -12.02 20.60 -8.78
CA THR A 26 -10.71 19.95 -8.62
C THR A 26 -10.24 20.16 -7.20
N ALA A 27 -10.71 19.32 -6.26
CA ALA A 27 -9.84 18.99 -5.14
C ALA A 27 -8.59 18.35 -5.77
N ALA A 28 -7.46 19.04 -5.73
CA ALA A 28 -6.21 18.47 -6.20
C ALA A 28 -5.99 17.17 -5.42
N GLN A 29 -5.62 16.08 -6.10
CA GLN A 29 -5.16 14.91 -5.36
C GLN A 29 -3.89 15.32 -4.61
N ASP A 30 -3.86 15.07 -3.30
CA ASP A 30 -2.70 15.35 -2.45
C ASP A 30 -1.59 14.29 -2.62
N PHE A 31 -1.70 13.41 -3.62
CA PHE A 31 -0.73 12.37 -3.97
C PHE A 31 -0.79 11.98 -5.45
N ASP A 32 0.24 11.29 -5.95
CA ASP A 32 0.38 10.90 -7.36
C ASP A 32 0.09 9.40 -7.62
N PHE A 33 0.51 8.53 -6.71
CA PHE A 33 0.38 7.08 -6.82
C PHE A 33 0.31 6.41 -5.44
N PHE A 34 0.07 5.10 -5.39
CA PHE A 34 0.18 4.34 -4.14
C PHE A 34 1.36 3.35 -4.19
N TYR A 35 2.07 3.21 -3.08
CA TYR A 35 2.78 1.97 -2.80
C TYR A 35 1.85 0.96 -2.15
N PHE A 36 1.62 -0.17 -2.80
CA PHE A 36 1.11 -1.36 -2.14
C PHE A 36 2.29 -2.17 -1.58
N VAL A 37 2.33 -2.31 -0.26
CA VAL A 37 3.48 -2.86 0.46
C VAL A 37 3.09 -4.14 1.16
N GLN A 38 3.85 -5.19 0.89
CA GLN A 38 3.73 -6.49 1.53
C GLN A 38 5.01 -6.82 2.28
N GLN A 39 4.90 -7.46 3.44
CA GLN A 39 6.01 -7.85 4.30
C GLN A 39 6.12 -9.37 4.46
N TRP A 40 7.34 -9.88 4.53
CA TRP A 40 7.60 -11.27 4.87
C TRP A 40 7.64 -11.44 6.39
N PRO A 41 6.76 -12.26 7.00
CA PRO A 41 6.71 -12.41 8.46
C PRO A 41 7.95 -13.08 9.05
N GLY A 42 8.65 -13.95 8.30
CA GLY A 42 9.95 -14.53 8.71
C GLY A 42 10.96 -13.44 9.05
N SER A 43 11.16 -12.52 8.11
CA SER A 43 12.09 -11.40 8.26
C SER A 43 11.65 -10.33 9.26
N TYR A 44 10.39 -10.29 9.66
CA TYR A 44 9.98 -9.42 10.78
C TYR A 44 10.38 -10.05 12.13
N CYS A 45 10.25 -11.38 12.24
CA CYS A 45 10.30 -12.10 13.51
C CYS A 45 11.65 -12.70 13.88
N ASP A 46 12.65 -12.64 12.99
CA ASP A 46 14.01 -13.16 13.19
C ASP A 46 15.07 -12.06 13.42
N THR A 47 14.61 -10.82 13.68
CA THR A 47 15.49 -9.72 14.07
C THR A 47 15.69 -9.67 15.58
N LYS A 48 16.61 -8.83 16.06
CA LYS A 48 16.81 -8.58 17.50
C LYS A 48 15.60 -7.94 18.21
N GLN A 49 14.58 -7.49 17.45
CA GLN A 49 13.36 -6.92 18.01
C GLN A 49 12.34 -8.03 18.30
N SER A 50 11.56 -7.85 19.36
CA SER A 50 10.50 -8.81 19.68
C SER A 50 9.42 -8.85 18.60
N CYS A 51 9.00 -10.06 18.23
CA CYS A 51 7.81 -10.34 17.45
C CYS A 51 6.80 -11.13 18.28
N CYS A 52 5.52 -10.82 18.12
CA CYS A 52 4.42 -11.52 18.77
C CYS A 52 3.37 -11.90 17.73
N TYR A 53 2.99 -13.18 17.69
CA TYR A 53 1.90 -13.59 16.83
C TYR A 53 0.57 -12.95 17.26
N PRO A 54 -0.35 -12.69 16.32
CA PRO A 54 -1.71 -12.26 16.63
C PRO A 54 -2.40 -13.18 17.63
N LYS A 55 -3.45 -12.68 18.29
CA LYS A 55 -4.32 -13.51 19.15
C LYS A 55 -4.98 -14.67 18.42
N THR A 56 -5.08 -14.60 17.09
CA THR A 56 -5.59 -15.67 16.23
C THR A 56 -4.57 -16.79 15.97
N GLY A 57 -3.34 -16.67 16.49
CA GLY A 57 -2.26 -17.66 16.33
C GLY A 57 -1.19 -17.23 15.33
N LYS A 58 -0.24 -18.13 15.06
CA LYS A 58 0.82 -17.93 14.05
C LYS A 58 0.18 -17.69 12.67
N PRO A 59 0.49 -16.58 11.97
CA PRO A 59 0.03 -16.36 10.60
C PRO A 59 0.50 -17.47 9.65
N ALA A 60 -0.14 -17.57 8.48
CA ALA A 60 0.39 -18.43 7.42
C ALA A 60 1.80 -17.95 7.00
N SER A 61 2.65 -18.88 6.56
CA SER A 61 3.97 -18.57 5.98
C SER A 61 3.80 -18.05 4.56
N ASP A 62 3.16 -16.88 4.44
CA ASP A 62 2.92 -16.10 3.23
C ASP A 62 3.20 -14.62 3.55
N PHE A 63 3.40 -13.81 2.53
CA PHE A 63 3.51 -12.36 2.68
C PHE A 63 2.22 -11.81 3.31
N GLY A 64 2.36 -10.91 4.28
CA GLY A 64 1.26 -10.13 4.84
C GLY A 64 1.23 -8.73 4.25
N ILE A 65 0.05 -8.12 4.14
CA ILE A 65 -0.06 -6.70 3.82
C ILE A 65 0.59 -5.90 4.95
N HIS A 66 1.41 -4.91 4.59
CA HIS A 66 1.81 -3.84 5.49
C HIS A 66 0.89 -2.64 5.30
N GLY A 67 0.73 -2.16 4.06
CA GLY A 67 -0.22 -1.10 3.78
C GLY A 67 -0.33 -0.67 2.31
N LEU A 68 -1.20 0.33 2.09
CA LEU A 68 -1.45 0.97 0.80
C LEU A 68 -1.22 2.46 0.96
N TRP A 69 -0.07 2.98 0.53
CA TRP A 69 0.40 4.30 0.94
C TRP A 69 0.37 5.29 -0.21
N PRO A 70 -0.47 6.34 -0.15
CA PRO A 70 -0.36 7.51 -1.02
C PRO A 70 1.06 8.07 -1.04
N ASN A 71 1.61 8.36 -2.22
CA ASN A 71 2.97 8.84 -2.41
C ASN A 71 3.07 9.81 -3.60
N ASN A 72 4.10 10.66 -3.59
CA ASN A 72 4.40 11.62 -4.65
C ASN A 72 5.55 11.14 -5.54
N ASN A 73 5.57 11.61 -6.78
CA ASN A 73 6.59 11.30 -7.78
C ASN A 73 8.01 11.73 -7.38
N ASP A 74 8.12 12.72 -6.49
CA ASP A 74 9.41 13.20 -5.95
C ASP A 74 9.92 12.37 -4.75
N GLY A 75 9.16 11.37 -4.32
CA GLY A 75 9.48 10.51 -3.17
C GLY A 75 8.98 11.01 -1.82
N SER A 76 8.39 12.22 -1.74
CA SER A 76 7.62 12.64 -0.58
C SER A 76 6.28 11.91 -0.49
N TYR A 77 5.59 12.00 0.64
CA TYR A 77 4.26 11.41 0.81
C TYR A 77 3.43 12.23 1.81
N PRO A 78 2.11 12.32 1.60
CA PRO A 78 1.21 12.88 2.61
C PRO A 78 0.98 11.88 3.75
N SER A 79 0.70 12.38 4.96
CA SER A 79 0.40 11.53 6.11
C SER A 79 -0.51 12.23 7.11
N ASN A 80 -1.37 11.48 7.79
CA ASN A 80 -2.28 11.99 8.83
C ASN A 80 -3.17 13.14 8.31
N CYS A 81 -3.84 12.92 7.17
CA CYS A 81 -4.47 13.98 6.39
C CYS A 81 -5.82 14.46 6.94
N ASP A 82 -6.57 13.60 7.64
CA ASP A 82 -7.82 14.01 8.29
C ASP A 82 -7.94 13.46 9.72
N SER A 83 -7.83 14.36 10.70
CA SER A 83 -8.03 14.03 12.11
C SER A 83 -9.50 13.77 12.50
N ASN A 84 -10.45 14.14 11.62
CA ASN A 84 -11.88 13.94 11.83
C ASN A 84 -12.39 12.62 11.22
N SER A 85 -11.49 11.84 10.61
CA SER A 85 -11.79 10.52 10.03
C SER A 85 -11.05 9.40 10.79
N PRO A 86 -11.36 9.19 12.08
CA PRO A 86 -10.73 8.14 12.86
C PRO A 86 -11.13 6.75 12.33
N TYR A 87 -10.33 5.74 12.67
CA TYR A 87 -10.66 4.38 12.30
C TYR A 87 -11.97 3.89 12.95
N ASP A 88 -12.86 3.27 12.18
CA ASP A 88 -14.14 2.73 12.64
C ASP A 88 -14.33 1.29 12.15
N GLN A 89 -13.93 0.35 13.00
CA GLN A 89 -14.01 -1.08 12.69
C GLN A 89 -15.41 -1.55 12.21
N SER A 90 -16.49 -0.85 12.57
CA SER A 90 -17.84 -1.22 12.10
C SER A 90 -17.99 -1.10 10.59
N GLN A 91 -17.28 -0.15 9.96
CA GLN A 91 -17.30 0.09 8.51
C GLN A 91 -16.58 -1.00 7.72
N VAL A 92 -15.78 -1.84 8.37
CA VAL A 92 -15.01 -2.93 7.74
C VAL A 92 -15.32 -4.29 8.36
N SER A 93 -16.45 -4.41 9.06
CA SER A 93 -16.82 -5.60 9.83
C SER A 93 -16.88 -6.88 8.97
N ASP A 94 -17.30 -6.77 7.70
CA ASP A 94 -17.32 -7.84 6.71
C ASP A 94 -15.92 -8.26 6.22
N LEU A 95 -14.93 -7.38 6.34
CA LEU A 95 -13.54 -7.61 5.90
C LEU A 95 -12.64 -8.18 6.99
N ILE A 96 -13.02 -8.10 8.27
CA ILE A 96 -12.15 -8.44 9.41
C ILE A 96 -11.52 -9.82 9.30
N SER A 97 -12.27 -10.85 8.90
CA SER A 97 -11.71 -12.20 8.78
C SER A 97 -10.60 -12.27 7.71
N ARG A 98 -10.79 -11.59 6.57
CA ARG A 98 -9.76 -11.48 5.52
C ARG A 98 -8.57 -10.66 6.00
N MET A 99 -8.79 -9.58 6.75
CA MET A 99 -7.73 -8.74 7.31
C MET A 99 -6.90 -9.49 8.37
N GLN A 100 -7.52 -10.30 9.23
CA GLN A 100 -6.79 -11.15 10.19
C GLN A 100 -5.86 -12.16 9.50
N GLN A 101 -6.28 -12.69 8.35
CA GLN A 101 -5.50 -13.66 7.59
C GLN A 101 -4.39 -13.01 6.76
N ASN A 102 -4.69 -11.87 6.13
CA ASN A 102 -3.83 -11.29 5.09
C ASN A 102 -3.10 -10.02 5.52
N TRP A 103 -3.49 -9.40 6.64
CA TRP A 103 -2.90 -8.16 7.17
C TRP A 103 -2.63 -8.30 8.69
N PRO A 104 -1.93 -9.36 9.14
CA PRO A 104 -1.69 -9.61 10.55
C PRO A 104 -0.74 -8.57 11.16
N THR A 105 -0.96 -8.25 12.43
CA THR A 105 0.04 -7.54 13.24
C THR A 105 1.05 -8.53 13.83
N LEU A 106 2.33 -8.16 13.83
CA LEU A 106 3.41 -8.93 14.48
C LEU A 106 4.04 -8.18 15.65
N ALA A 107 3.51 -7.01 15.99
CA ALA A 107 4.00 -6.19 17.09
C ALA A 107 3.65 -6.81 18.45
N CYS A 108 4.51 -6.59 19.43
CA CYS A 108 4.29 -7.02 20.81
C CYS A 108 3.60 -5.93 21.66
N PRO A 109 2.71 -6.31 22.60
CA PRO A 109 2.21 -7.67 22.86
C PRO A 109 1.21 -8.15 21.78
N SER A 110 0.91 -9.45 21.75
CA SER A 110 -0.06 -10.06 20.81
C SER A 110 -1.37 -9.26 20.69
N GLY A 111 -1.62 -8.75 19.48
CA GLY A 111 -2.78 -7.92 19.16
C GLY A 111 -3.86 -8.64 18.35
N THR A 112 -5.00 -7.98 18.17
CA THR A 112 -6.09 -8.43 17.28
C THR A 112 -5.92 -7.95 15.83
N GLY A 113 -4.93 -7.09 15.56
CA GLY A 113 -4.75 -6.37 14.30
C GLY A 113 -5.37 -4.97 14.27
N SER A 114 -6.42 -4.71 15.06
CA SER A 114 -7.19 -3.46 15.02
C SER A 114 -6.35 -2.19 15.22
N ALA A 115 -5.40 -2.18 16.16
CA ALA A 115 -4.50 -1.03 16.36
C ALA A 115 -3.58 -0.78 15.16
N PHE A 116 -3.16 -1.84 14.47
CA PHE A 116 -2.34 -1.73 13.27
C PHE A 116 -3.17 -1.21 12.09
N TRP A 117 -4.38 -1.72 11.90
CA TRP A 117 -5.28 -1.22 10.85
C TRP A 117 -5.71 0.23 11.10
N SER A 118 -5.98 0.60 12.35
CA SER A 118 -6.22 2.00 12.74
C SER A 118 -5.04 2.89 12.38
N HIS A 119 -3.81 2.47 12.68
CA HIS A 119 -2.61 3.21 12.29
C HIS A 119 -2.51 3.41 10.78
N GLU A 120 -2.69 2.34 10.00
CA GLU A 120 -2.60 2.40 8.54
C GLU A 120 -3.70 3.27 7.93
N TRP A 121 -4.93 3.21 8.46
CA TRP A 121 -6.01 4.09 8.04
C TRP A 121 -5.70 5.55 8.37
N GLU A 122 -5.45 5.87 9.63
CA GLU A 122 -5.31 7.25 10.10
C GLU A 122 -4.10 7.94 9.51
N LYS A 123 -3.00 7.21 9.30
CA LYS A 123 -1.77 7.76 8.73
C LYS A 123 -1.79 7.82 7.21
N HIS A 124 -2.31 6.78 6.53
CA HIS A 124 -2.21 6.65 5.07
C HIS A 124 -3.58 6.66 4.37
N GLY A 125 -4.55 5.92 4.89
CA GLY A 125 -5.91 5.86 4.33
C GLY A 125 -6.61 7.21 4.24
N THR A 126 -6.51 8.05 5.28
CA THR A 126 -7.07 9.41 5.31
C THR A 126 -6.52 10.31 4.20
N CYS A 127 -5.33 10.03 3.70
CA CYS A 127 -4.73 10.77 2.57
C CYS A 127 -5.25 10.33 1.20
N SER A 128 -6.15 9.33 1.17
CA SER A 128 -6.77 8.80 -0.06
C SER A 128 -8.30 8.90 -0.06
N GLU A 129 -8.88 9.70 0.83
CA GLU A 129 -10.35 9.83 0.98
C GLU A 129 -11.07 10.39 -0.24
N SER A 130 -10.34 11.08 -1.13
CA SER A 130 -10.88 11.49 -2.43
C SER A 130 -11.12 10.31 -3.40
N ILE A 131 -10.61 9.12 -3.08
CA ILE A 131 -10.66 7.91 -3.91
C ILE A 131 -11.34 6.75 -3.18
N PHE A 132 -11.00 6.54 -1.92
CA PHE A 132 -11.51 5.43 -1.11
C PHE A 132 -12.05 5.93 0.22
N ASP A 133 -13.27 5.52 0.56
CA ASP A 133 -13.68 5.48 1.96
C ASP A 133 -12.93 4.37 2.70
N GLN A 134 -13.16 4.26 4.01
CA GLN A 134 -12.46 3.27 4.84
C GLN A 134 -12.66 1.84 4.34
N HIS A 135 -13.89 1.46 4.00
CA HIS A 135 -14.17 0.14 3.45
C HIS A 135 -13.42 -0.10 2.14
N GLY A 136 -13.49 0.86 1.21
CA GLY A 136 -12.81 0.83 -0.08
C GLY A 136 -11.30 0.69 0.04
N TYR A 137 -10.67 1.39 0.99
CA TYR A 137 -9.22 1.35 1.22
C TYR A 137 -8.77 -0.06 1.63
N PHE A 138 -9.38 -0.63 2.67
CA PHE A 138 -9.04 -1.97 3.14
C PHE A 138 -9.41 -3.04 2.12
N LYS A 139 -10.57 -2.91 1.46
CA LYS A 139 -10.97 -3.81 0.39
C LYS A 139 -9.98 -3.79 -0.77
N LYS A 140 -9.53 -2.61 -1.20
CA LYS A 140 -8.57 -2.49 -2.30
C LYS A 140 -7.24 -3.17 -1.96
N ALA A 141 -6.71 -2.95 -0.76
CA ALA A 141 -5.48 -3.60 -0.33
C ALA A 141 -5.61 -5.15 -0.29
N LEU A 142 -6.74 -5.66 0.19
CA LEU A 142 -7.03 -7.10 0.19
C LEU A 142 -7.18 -7.67 -1.23
N ASP A 143 -7.78 -6.93 -2.15
CA ASP A 143 -7.94 -7.36 -3.54
C ASP A 143 -6.59 -7.35 -4.26
N LEU A 144 -5.71 -6.37 -3.99
CA LEU A 144 -4.32 -6.35 -4.47
C LEU A 144 -3.51 -7.53 -3.93
N LYS A 145 -3.66 -7.87 -2.63
CA LYS A 145 -3.01 -9.04 -2.04
C LYS A 145 -3.43 -10.34 -2.73
N ASN A 146 -4.71 -10.47 -3.06
CA ASN A 146 -5.23 -11.63 -3.79
C ASN A 146 -4.75 -11.67 -5.25
N GLN A 147 -4.64 -10.50 -5.89
CA GLN A 147 -4.12 -10.39 -7.26
C GLN A 147 -2.61 -10.70 -7.34
N ILE A 148 -1.85 -10.36 -6.30
CA ILE A 148 -0.39 -10.42 -6.28
C ILE A 148 0.05 -11.40 -5.18
N ASN A 149 -0.06 -12.70 -5.48
CA ASN A 149 0.45 -13.75 -4.61
C ASN A 149 1.98 -13.87 -4.74
N LEU A 150 2.70 -13.07 -3.96
CA LEU A 150 4.16 -13.00 -4.02
C LEU A 150 4.83 -14.35 -3.72
N LEU A 151 4.31 -15.13 -2.77
CA LEU A 151 4.89 -16.43 -2.45
C LEU A 151 4.78 -17.38 -3.63
N GLU A 152 3.60 -17.54 -4.23
CA GLU A 152 3.42 -18.40 -5.41
C GLU A 152 4.28 -17.95 -6.59
N ILE A 153 4.39 -16.64 -6.82
CA ILE A 153 5.25 -16.07 -7.86
C ILE A 153 6.71 -16.46 -7.65
N LEU A 154 7.23 -16.28 -6.44
CA LEU A 154 8.62 -16.59 -6.12
C LEU A 154 8.89 -18.10 -6.16
N GLN A 155 8.02 -18.92 -5.57
CA GLN A 155 8.15 -20.38 -5.60
C GLN A 155 8.08 -20.93 -7.03
N GLY A 156 7.22 -20.37 -7.87
CA GLY A 156 7.14 -20.71 -9.30
C GLY A 156 8.44 -20.42 -10.07
N ALA A 157 9.28 -19.50 -9.58
CA ALA A 157 10.61 -19.22 -10.10
C ALA A 157 11.73 -19.98 -9.37
N GLY A 158 11.39 -20.92 -8.47
CA GLY A 158 12.35 -21.69 -7.67
C GLY A 158 12.97 -20.90 -6.50
N ILE A 159 12.34 -19.81 -6.07
CA ILE A 159 12.76 -18.99 -4.94
C ILE A 159 11.84 -19.31 -3.75
N ASN A 160 12.34 -20.07 -2.79
CA ASN A 160 11.55 -20.55 -1.66
C ASN A 160 12.00 -19.90 -0.34
N PRO A 161 11.10 -19.73 0.65
CA PRO A 161 11.48 -19.35 2.00
C PRO A 161 12.11 -20.55 2.72
N ASP A 162 13.38 -20.82 2.45
CA ASP A 162 14.11 -22.02 2.87
C ASP A 162 15.46 -21.71 3.54
N ASP A 163 15.60 -20.49 4.08
CA ASP A 163 16.85 -19.93 4.62
C ASP A 163 17.97 -19.84 3.54
N GLY A 164 17.60 -20.03 2.28
CA GLY A 164 18.46 -19.90 1.12
C GLY A 164 18.72 -18.45 0.73
N PHE A 165 19.82 -18.23 0.00
CA PHE A 165 20.20 -16.92 -0.52
C PHE A 165 19.94 -16.82 -2.01
N TYR A 166 19.26 -15.74 -2.39
CA TYR A 166 18.85 -15.48 -3.77
C TYR A 166 19.36 -14.13 -4.22
N SER A 167 19.70 -14.02 -5.51
CA SER A 167 20.12 -12.73 -6.04
C SER A 167 18.95 -11.74 -6.01
N LEU A 168 19.22 -10.48 -5.67
CA LEU A 168 18.20 -9.43 -5.68
C LEU A 168 17.53 -9.30 -7.07
N ASN A 169 18.31 -9.49 -8.13
CA ASN A 169 17.81 -9.43 -9.50
C ASN A 169 16.89 -10.61 -9.84
N SER A 170 17.16 -11.83 -9.36
CA SER A 170 16.26 -12.96 -9.60
C SER A 170 14.89 -12.76 -8.94
N ILE A 171 14.85 -12.22 -7.72
CA ILE A 171 13.60 -11.87 -7.02
C ILE A 171 12.83 -10.81 -7.82
N LYS A 172 13.49 -9.71 -8.20
CA LYS A 172 12.86 -8.64 -8.98
C LYS A 172 12.33 -9.13 -10.33
N ASN A 173 13.12 -9.94 -11.03
CA ASN A 173 12.76 -10.46 -12.35
C ASN A 173 11.61 -11.47 -12.28
N ALA A 174 11.56 -12.32 -11.26
CA ALA A 174 10.46 -13.26 -11.04
C ALA A 174 9.14 -12.51 -10.86
N ILE A 175 9.14 -11.49 -10.01
CA ILE A 175 7.96 -10.65 -9.77
C ILE A 175 7.57 -9.86 -11.02
N ASN A 176 8.53 -9.18 -11.67
CA ASN A 176 8.26 -8.44 -12.91
C ASN A 176 7.67 -9.35 -14.00
N SER A 177 8.22 -10.54 -14.20
CA SER A 177 7.73 -11.48 -15.22
C SER A 177 6.28 -11.93 -14.95
N ALA A 178 5.87 -11.99 -13.68
CA ALA A 178 4.52 -12.40 -13.30
C ALA A 178 3.49 -11.27 -13.38
N ILE A 179 3.85 -10.05 -12.95
CA ILE A 179 2.89 -8.94 -12.83
C ILE A 179 3.05 -7.86 -13.90
N GLY A 180 4.14 -7.88 -14.68
CA GLY A 180 4.45 -6.92 -15.74
C GLY A 180 5.13 -5.62 -15.27
N TYR A 181 5.47 -5.50 -13.98
CA TYR A 181 6.02 -4.28 -13.38
C TYR A 181 7.18 -4.57 -12.43
N THR A 182 8.18 -3.69 -12.40
CA THR A 182 9.36 -3.88 -11.54
C THR A 182 9.03 -3.56 -10.08
N PRO A 183 9.22 -4.48 -9.12
CA PRO A 183 8.98 -4.17 -7.72
C PRO A 183 10.15 -3.43 -7.07
N GLY A 184 9.83 -2.65 -6.04
CA GLY A 184 10.79 -2.23 -5.03
C GLY A 184 11.00 -3.36 -4.02
N ILE A 185 12.23 -3.54 -3.56
CA ILE A 185 12.57 -4.55 -2.55
C ILE A 185 13.28 -3.85 -1.41
N GLU A 186 12.77 -4.03 -0.21
CA GLU A 186 13.40 -3.60 1.03
C GLU A 186 13.91 -4.82 1.79
N CYS A 187 15.10 -4.66 2.36
CA CYS A 187 15.75 -5.65 3.17
C CYS A 187 16.02 -5.10 4.56
N ASN A 188 15.90 -5.96 5.55
CA ASN A 188 16.43 -5.72 6.89
C ASN A 188 17.55 -6.73 7.17
N VAL A 189 17.89 -6.87 8.46
CA VAL A 189 18.99 -7.73 8.91
C VAL A 189 18.48 -8.59 10.06
N ASP A 190 18.72 -9.90 9.98
CA ASP A 190 18.37 -10.87 11.02
C ASP A 190 19.29 -10.75 12.26
N GLU A 191 19.10 -11.62 13.26
CA GLU A 191 19.98 -11.68 14.43
C GLU A 191 21.44 -12.07 14.09
N SER A 192 21.64 -12.84 13.03
CA SER A 192 22.95 -13.35 12.56
C SER A 192 23.75 -12.34 11.75
N GLY A 193 23.13 -11.25 11.29
CA GLY A 193 23.75 -10.23 10.44
C GLY A 193 23.53 -10.43 8.93
N ASN A 194 22.68 -11.37 8.52
CA ASN A 194 22.31 -11.63 7.13
C ASN A 194 21.38 -10.54 6.60
N SER A 195 21.62 -10.07 5.38
CA SER A 195 20.65 -9.23 4.65
C SER A 195 19.56 -10.13 4.09
N GLN A 196 18.29 -9.79 4.35
CA GLN A 196 17.16 -10.67 4.07
C GLN A 196 15.96 -9.94 3.46
N LEU A 197 15.14 -10.65 2.68
CA LEU A 197 13.96 -10.12 2.00
C LEU A 197 12.87 -9.73 2.99
N TYR A 198 12.70 -8.43 3.23
CA TYR A 198 11.77 -7.95 4.25
C TYR A 198 10.45 -7.46 3.67
N GLN A 199 10.47 -6.49 2.75
CA GLN A 199 9.24 -5.96 2.14
C GLN A 199 9.34 -5.83 0.63
N VAL A 200 8.20 -5.94 -0.02
CA VAL A 200 8.03 -5.79 -1.47
C VAL A 200 7.06 -4.66 -1.74
N TYR A 201 7.47 -3.73 -2.60
CA TYR A 201 6.73 -2.53 -2.97
C TYR A 201 6.26 -2.65 -4.42
N ILE A 202 4.97 -2.50 -4.65
CA ILE A 202 4.37 -2.48 -6.00
C ILE A 202 3.55 -1.21 -6.13
N CYS A 203 3.67 -0.52 -7.26
CA CYS A 203 2.97 0.75 -7.45
C CYS A 203 1.60 0.56 -8.11
N VAL A 204 0.63 1.33 -7.62
CA VAL A 204 -0.74 1.42 -8.15
C VAL A 204 -0.99 2.88 -8.54
N ASP A 205 -1.69 3.12 -9.65
CA ASP A 205 -2.03 4.47 -10.08
C ASP A 205 -2.81 5.27 -9.02
N GLY A 206 -2.82 6.60 -9.11
CA GLY A 206 -3.51 7.47 -8.14
C GLY A 206 -5.04 7.29 -8.06
N SER A 207 -5.65 6.59 -9.02
CA SER A 207 -7.06 6.18 -8.95
C SER A 207 -7.26 4.86 -8.20
N GLY A 208 -6.16 4.18 -7.86
CA GLY A 208 -6.14 2.86 -7.27
C GLY A 208 -6.69 1.78 -8.21
N SER A 209 -6.65 1.97 -9.53
CA SER A 209 -7.27 1.04 -10.49
C SER A 209 -6.27 0.00 -10.99
N ASN A 210 -5.13 0.46 -11.52
CA ASN A 210 -4.17 -0.38 -12.22
C ASN A 210 -2.80 -0.35 -11.55
N LEU A 211 -2.03 -1.43 -11.75
CA LEU A 211 -0.61 -1.42 -11.46
C LEU A 211 0.11 -0.50 -12.46
N ILE A 212 1.19 0.13 -12.00
CA ILE A 212 2.04 1.01 -12.82
C ILE A 212 3.51 0.75 -12.51
N GLU A 213 4.39 1.19 -13.42
CA GLU A 213 5.80 1.30 -13.07
C GLU A 213 5.96 2.35 -11.98
N CYS A 214 6.75 2.02 -10.96
CA CYS A 214 6.98 2.92 -9.85
C CYS A 214 7.73 4.18 -10.32
N PRO A 215 7.19 5.38 -10.13
CA PRO A 215 7.87 6.63 -10.52
C PRO A 215 9.19 6.85 -9.77
N VAL A 216 9.24 6.37 -8.53
CA VAL A 216 10.39 6.43 -7.62
C VAL A 216 10.39 5.13 -6.79
N PHE A 217 11.54 4.72 -6.26
CA PHE A 217 11.65 3.58 -5.33
C PHE A 217 12.22 4.03 -3.99
N PRO A 218 11.77 3.44 -2.86
CA PRO A 218 12.40 3.69 -1.57
C PRO A 218 13.81 3.08 -1.53
N ARG A 219 14.63 3.51 -0.57
CA ARG A 219 15.95 2.92 -0.36
C ARG A 219 15.82 1.50 0.21
N GLY A 220 16.04 0.50 -0.63
CA GLY A 220 15.86 -0.91 -0.27
C GLY A 220 16.87 -1.49 0.74
N LYS A 221 18.09 -0.93 0.86
CA LYS A 221 19.16 -1.44 1.75
C LYS A 221 19.53 -2.94 1.57
N CYS A 222 19.29 -3.48 0.39
CA CYS A 222 19.58 -4.87 0.06
C CYS A 222 21.02 -5.09 -0.40
N GLY A 223 21.59 -6.25 -0.05
CA GLY A 223 22.76 -6.80 -0.72
C GLY A 223 22.46 -7.30 -2.15
N SER A 224 23.48 -7.70 -2.89
CA SER A 224 23.30 -8.34 -4.22
C SER A 224 22.70 -9.75 -4.12
N SER A 225 22.93 -10.42 -3.00
CA SER A 225 22.32 -11.69 -2.60
C SER A 225 21.73 -11.52 -1.21
N ILE A 226 20.48 -11.93 -1.04
CA ILE A 226 19.73 -11.78 0.21
C ILE A 226 19.06 -13.09 0.58
N GLU A 227 18.93 -13.34 1.88
CA GLU A 227 18.25 -14.49 2.43
C GLU A 227 16.73 -14.38 2.24
N PHE A 228 16.07 -15.51 2.00
CA PHE A 228 14.63 -15.64 2.13
C PHE A 228 14.34 -16.63 3.27
N PRO A 229 14.18 -16.14 4.50
CA PRO A 229 14.13 -17.01 5.67
C PRO A 229 12.82 -17.77 5.72
N THR A 230 12.83 -18.90 6.40
CA THR A 230 11.62 -19.62 6.82
C THR A 230 10.78 -18.77 7.78
N PHE A 231 9.47 -19.09 7.90
CA PHE A 231 8.60 -18.51 8.91
C PHE A 231 7.92 -19.56 9.76
#